data_AF-A0A7C4DJQ9-F1
#
_entry.id   AF-A0A7C4DJQ9-F1
#
_cell.length_a   1.000
_cell.length_b   1.000
_cell.length_c   1.000
_cell.angle_alpha   90.00
_cell.angle_beta   90.00
_cell.angle_gamma   90.00
#
_symmetry.space_group_name_H-M   'P 1'
#
loop_
_entity.id
_entity.type
_entity.pdbx_description
1 polymer ?
#
loop_
_entity_poly.entity_id
_entity_poly.type
_entity_poly.pdbx_seq_one_letter_code
_entity_poly.pdbx_strand_id
1 'polypeptide(L)' 'MKQFLDAAVEAARLAGSIQLEYLDREHDVKLKSVSNLVTEVDVKCERAIIDLLSARFPEHSFLAEEGGESRPG' A
#
# COMPACT_ATOMS: atom_id res chain seq x y z
N MET A 1 -5.61 20.22 -4.01
CA MET A 1 -6.23 19.47 -2.90
C MET A 1 -7.24 18.42 -3.39
N LYS A 2 -8.29 18.78 -4.14
CA LYS A 2 -9.32 17.82 -4.60
C LYS A 2 -8.73 16.61 -5.35
N GLN A 3 -7.80 16.85 -6.28
CA GLN A 3 -7.10 15.78 -7.02
C GLN A 3 -6.31 14.80 -6.13
N PHE A 4 -5.78 15.26 -4.99
CA PHE A 4 -5.03 14.41 -4.05
C PHE A 4 -5.98 13.53 -3.26
N LEU A 5 -7.11 14.09 -2.82
CA LEU A 5 -8.15 13.33 -2.15
C LEU A 5 -8.75 12.27 -3.07
N ASP A 6 -9.06 12.63 -4.32
CA ASP A 6 -9.63 11.69 -5.29
C ASP A 6 -8.65 10.52 -5.57
N ALA A 7 -7.35 10.82 -5.73
CA ALA A 7 -6.32 9.80 -5.91
C ALA A 7 -6.13 8.92 -4.66
N ALA A 8 -6.19 9.50 -3.46
CA ALA A 8 -6.08 8.75 -2.21
C ALA A 8 -7.28 7.80 -2.01
N VAL A 9 -8.49 8.26 -2.33
CA VAL A 9 -9.71 7.43 -2.28
C VAL A 9 -9.63 6.28 -3.27
N GLU A 10 -9.12 6.52 -4.47
CA GLU A 10 -8.91 5.49 -5.48
C GLU A 10 -7.88 4.45 -5.02
N ALA A 11 -6.73 4.89 -4.52
CA ALA A 11 -5.70 4.01 -3.97
C ALA A 11 -6.22 3.16 -2.81
N ALA A 12 -6.99 3.76 -1.89
CA ALA A 12 -7.60 3.04 -0.77
C ALA A 12 -8.61 1.98 -1.22
N ARG A 13 -9.42 2.27 -2.25
CA ARG A 13 -10.37 1.29 -2.82
C ARG A 13 -9.67 0.14 -3.52
N LEU A 14 -8.57 0.43 -4.21
CA LEU A 14 -7.74 -0.59 -4.85
C LEU A 14 -7.17 -1.56 -3.78
N ALA A 15 -6.54 -1.02 -2.74
CA ALA A 15 -6.03 -1.82 -1.62
C ALA A 15 -7.14 -2.61 -0.92
N GLY A 16 -8.30 -2.00 -0.67
CA GLY A 16 -9.45 -2.69 -0.08
C GLY A 16 -9.94 -3.87 -0.94
N SER A 17 -9.89 -3.75 -2.26
CA SER A 17 -10.25 -4.84 -3.17
C SER A 17 -9.26 -6.01 -3.08
N ILE A 18 -7.96 -5.72 -2.92
CA ILE A 18 -6.92 -6.72 -2.66
C ILE A 18 -7.20 -7.41 -1.33
N GLN A 19 -7.46 -6.67 -0.24
CA GLN A 19 -7.76 -7.29 1.05
C GLN A 19 -8.97 -8.23 0.98
N LEU A 20 -10.04 -7.81 0.30
CA LEU A 20 -11.24 -8.63 0.13
C LEU A 20 -10.99 -9.90 -0.69
N GLU A 21 -10.16 -9.84 -1.73
CA GLU A 21 -9.79 -11.01 -2.52
C GLU A 21 -9.07 -12.07 -1.67
N TYR A 22 -8.30 -11.61 -0.68
CA TYR A 22 -7.43 -12.44 0.14
C TYR A 22 -8.06 -12.86 1.48
N LEU A 23 -9.21 -12.31 1.86
CA LEU A 23 -9.83 -12.46 3.19
C LEU A 23 -10.00 -13.91 3.69
N ASP A 24 -10.34 -14.85 2.80
CA ASP A 24 -10.57 -16.27 3.13
C ASP A 24 -9.43 -17.19 2.62
N ARG A 25 -8.21 -16.66 2.46
CA ARG A 25 -7.03 -17.42 2.01
C ARG A 25 -6.08 -17.71 3.16
N GLU A 26 -5.24 -18.73 3.00
CA GLU A 26 -4.10 -18.92 3.89
C GLU A 26 -3.04 -17.85 3.61
N HIS A 27 -2.48 -17.26 4.67
CA HIS A 27 -1.53 -16.16 4.59
C HIS A 27 -0.14 -16.56 5.09
N ASP A 28 0.89 -16.01 4.44
CA ASP A 28 2.26 -16.05 4.93
C ASP A 28 2.45 -14.92 5.95
N VAL A 29 2.17 -15.24 7.21
CA VAL A 29 2.30 -14.29 8.32
C VAL A 29 3.77 -14.20 8.75
N LYS A 30 4.34 -13.01 8.62
CA LYS A 30 5.69 -12.66 9.08
C LYS A 30 5.64 -11.77 10.31
N LEU A 31 6.58 -11.98 11.22
CA LEU A 31 6.74 -11.14 12.40
C LEU A 31 7.72 -10.00 12.09
N LYS A 32 7.24 -8.76 12.05
CA LYS A 32 8.08 -7.56 11.94
C LYS A 32 8.67 -7.12 13.28
N SER A 33 7.93 -7.34 14.37
CA SER A 33 8.38 -7.17 15.74
C SER A 33 7.50 -8.01 16.68
N VAL A 34 7.82 -8.05 17.97
CA VAL A 34 7.09 -8.83 19.00
C VAL A 34 5.57 -8.58 18.98
N SER A 35 5.12 -7.44 18.43
CA SER A 35 3.70 -7.07 18.30
C SER A 35 3.29 -6.60 16.91
N ASN A 36 4.12 -6.75 15.88
CA ASN A 36 3.77 -6.36 14.51
C ASN A 36 3.79 -7.60 13.60
N LEU A 37 2.61 -8.01 13.16
CA LEU A 37 2.41 -9.07 12.19
C LEU A 37 2.14 -8.42 10.84
N VAL A 38 2.86 -8.89 9.82
CA VAL A 38 2.65 -8.48 8.43
C VAL A 38 2.37 -9.71 7.59
N THR A 39 1.47 -9.59 6.64
CA THR A 39 1.15 -10.62 5.65
C THR A 39 1.65 -10.22 4.26
N GLU A 40 1.63 -11.15 3.32
CA GLU A 40 1.84 -10.82 1.91
C GLU A 40 0.79 -9.82 1.38
N VAL A 41 -0.38 -9.73 2.01
CA VAL A 41 -1.47 -8.82 1.63
C VAL A 41 -1.12 -7.38 1.96
N ASP A 42 -0.48 -7.12 3.10
CA ASP A 42 -0.03 -5.78 3.50
C ASP A 42 0.97 -5.22 2.48
N VAL A 43 1.98 -6.03 2.11
CA VAL A 43 2.98 -5.65 1.09
C VAL A 43 2.35 -5.40 -0.27
N LYS A 44 1.36 -6.23 -0.68
CA LYS A 44 0.61 -6.04 -1.93
C LYS A 44 -0.20 -4.75 -1.92
N CYS A 45 -0.88 -4.45 -0.82
CA CYS A 45 -1.65 -3.22 -0.67
C CYS A 45 -0.77 -1.98 -0.75
N GLU A 46 0.35 -1.98 -0.02
CA GLU A 46 1.29 -0.86 -0.04
C GLU A 46 1.84 -0.62 -1.45
N ARG A 47 2.29 -1.69 -2.12
CA ARG A 47 2.80 -1.61 -3.49
C ARG A 47 1.77 -1.01 -4.44
N ALA A 48 0.52 -1.50 -4.40
CA ALA A 48 -0.55 -1.02 -5.27
C ALA A 48 -0.86 0.47 -5.04
N ILE A 49 -0.83 0.93 -3.77
CA ILE A 49 -1.03 2.34 -3.42
C ILE A 49 0.13 3.18 -3.96
N ILE A 50 1.37 2.80 -3.69
CA ILE A 50 2.57 3.54 -4.11
C ILE A 50 2.63 3.61 -5.64
N ASP A 51 2.40 2.51 -6.35
CA ASP A 51 2.46 2.49 -7.81
C ASP A 51 1.43 3.42 -8.45
N LEU A 52 0.17 3.41 -7.95
CA LEU A 52 -0.88 4.29 -8.45
C LEU A 52 -0.54 5.77 -8.20
N LEU A 53 -0.11 6.09 -6.98
CA LEU A 53 0.20 7.47 -6.61
C LEU A 53 1.47 7.97 -7.29
N SER A 54 2.49 7.12 -7.47
CA SER A 54 3.73 7.47 -8.17
C SER A 54 3.48 7.72 -9.66
N ALA A 55 2.63 6.90 -10.29
CA ALA A 55 2.23 7.13 -11.68
C ALA A 55 1.48 8.45 -11.87
N ARG A 56 0.70 8.88 -10.88
CA ARG A 56 -0.09 10.12 -10.93
C ARG A 56 0.68 11.36 -10.46
N PHE A 57 1.63 11.18 -9.56
CA PHE A 57 2.41 12.24 -8.93
C PHE A 57 3.90 11.86 -8.93
N PRO A 58 4.56 11.86 -10.10
CA PRO A 58 5.94 11.36 -10.25
C PRO A 58 6.96 12.16 -9.44
N GLU A 59 6.66 13.41 -9.06
CA GLU A 59 7.54 14.26 -8.25
C GLU A 59 7.39 14.04 -6.74
N HIS A 60 6.42 13.23 -6.30
CA HIS A 60 6.16 13.02 -4.89
C HIS A 60 7.09 11.93 -4.32
N SER A 61 7.54 12.14 -3.08
CA SER A 61 8.15 11.08 -2.27
C SER A 61 7.09 10.40 -1.42
N PHE A 62 7.29 9.12 -1.11
CA PHE A 62 6.39 8.32 -0.29
C PHE A 62 7.14 7.75 0.90
N LEU A 63 6.54 7.86 2.09
CA LEU A 63 7.00 7.19 3.29
C LEU A 63 5.96 6.13 3.65
N ALA A 64 6.38 4.87 3.69
CA ALA A 64 5.48 3.75 3.89
C ALA A 64 6.04 2.76 4.93
N GLU A 65 5.14 2.01 5.57
CA GLU A 65 5.46 1.19 6.75
C GLU A 65 6.25 -0.07 6.37
N GLU A 66 6.00 -0.66 5.19
CA GLU A 66 6.61 -1.89 4.71
C GLU A 66 7.90 -1.65 3.90
N GLY A 67 7.88 -0.70 2.97
CA GLY A 67 8.97 -0.40 2.05
C GLY A 67 9.91 0.72 2.50
N GLY A 68 9.60 1.45 3.58
CA GLY A 68 10.36 2.61 4.02
C GLY A 68 10.15 3.83 3.11
N GLU A 69 11.22 4.57 2.82
CA GLU A 69 11.16 5.82 2.06
C GLU A 69 11.42 5.58 0.56
N SER A 70 10.47 5.93 -0.29
CA SER A 70 10.60 5.95 -1.75
C SER A 70 10.74 7.39 -2.23
N ARG A 71 11.86 7.69 -2.91
CA ARG A 71 12.15 9.00 -3.49
C ARG A 71 12.01 8.96 -5.01
N PRO A 72 11.53 10.05 -5.64
CA PRO A 72 11.59 10.19 -7.08
C PRO A 72 13.06 10.19 -7.56
N GLY A 73 13.28 9.65 -8.75
CA GLY A 73 14.59 9.57 -9.40
C GLY A 73 15.00 10.86 -10.11
#